data_AF-A0A812S5X8-F1
#
_entry.id   AF-A0A812S5X8-F1
#
_cell.length_a   1.000
_cell.length_b   1.000
_cell.length_c   1.000
_cell.angle_alpha   90.00
_cell.angle_beta   90.00
_cell.angle_gamma   90.00
#
_symmetry.space_group_name_H-M   'P 1'
#
loop_
_entity.id
_entity.type
_entity.pdbx_description
1 polymer ?
#
loop_
_entity_poly.entity_id
_entity_poly.type
_entity_poly.pdbx_seq_one_letter_code
_entity_poly.pdbx_strand_id
1 'polypeptide(L)'
;MLRLFFAACAVHLAPSTDPGVLELDDECNATQSCSFTALQLRSGAQAQDEVYQDFEASANRSQSKVSFIFTYGAVATSKEPLEDLSQPTRAFAGVRCYTETVYMSFARQTDAGSDLNLLMHPKVATLALHLNKDSEFYPGAGRPDLPRHGTEAMRMPSVDLHDMKHYFIRLQHLQLHGKDASQMPLFASAYKFANLAWGAYEKQKHWETQQAVRMEDLIHQQLMGWRLVHHEQQDTLQAVDNIWIVQSEQTRNCMLVFEGTHSVQEFEVNLRPNTETYCGFDGVHGGYSDKLYWLMKYSMPKLRPKLAKCQSVACTGHSLGGSLCEVFAACANSGRKGNAHYDLQDWTQGRAELMPAVRQKDLSRNN
;
A
#
# COMPACT_ATOMS: atom_id res chain seq x y z
N MET A 1 5.99 -26.82 -29.62
CA MET A 1 5.62 -28.19 -29.21
C MET A 1 6.15 -28.44 -27.80
N LEU A 2 5.37 -28.12 -26.77
CA LEU A 2 5.74 -28.39 -25.38
C LEU A 2 4.75 -29.44 -24.85
N ARG A 3 5.23 -30.65 -24.57
CA ARG A 3 4.43 -31.75 -24.01
C ARG A 3 4.44 -31.65 -22.49
N LEU A 4 3.26 -31.45 -21.89
CA LEU A 4 3.00 -31.55 -20.46
C LEU A 4 2.89 -33.02 -20.06
N PHE A 5 3.66 -33.43 -19.04
CA PHE A 5 3.46 -34.67 -18.30
C PHE A 5 2.64 -34.33 -17.05
N PHE A 6 1.46 -34.95 -16.91
CA PHE A 6 0.71 -35.00 -15.65
C PHE A 6 1.10 -36.29 -14.91
N ALA A 7 1.63 -36.16 -13.71
CA ALA A 7 1.75 -37.26 -12.75
C ALA A 7 0.69 -37.04 -11.66
N ALA A 8 -0.21 -38.02 -11.52
CA ALA A 8 -1.22 -38.06 -10.47
C ALA A 8 -0.62 -38.73 -9.22
N CYS A 9 -0.59 -38.01 -8.10
CA CYS A 9 -0.35 -38.60 -6.78
C CYS A 9 -1.69 -38.77 -6.06
N ALA A 10 -2.04 -40.02 -5.76
CA ALA A 10 -3.12 -40.37 -4.85
C ALA A 10 -2.60 -40.28 -3.41
N VAL A 11 -3.25 -39.48 -2.56
CA VAL A 11 -2.98 -39.42 -1.12
C VAL A 11 -4.08 -40.20 -0.40
N HIS A 12 -3.70 -41.19 0.39
CA HIS A 12 -4.57 -41.88 1.35
C HIS A 12 -4.72 -41.01 2.61
N LEU A 13 -5.97 -40.75 3.01
CA LEU A 13 -6.31 -40.16 4.29
C LEU A 13 -6.78 -41.26 5.25
N ALA A 14 -6.19 -41.30 6.44
CA ALA A 14 -6.69 -42.05 7.59
C ALA A 14 -7.48 -41.10 8.52
N PRO A 15 -8.53 -41.57 9.23
CA PRO A 15 -9.30 -40.72 10.14
C PRO A 15 -8.68 -40.72 11.54
N SER A 16 -8.54 -39.53 12.15
CA SER A 16 -8.28 -39.36 13.58
C SER A 16 -9.47 -38.69 14.27
N THR A 17 -9.81 -39.22 15.44
CA THR A 17 -10.93 -38.92 16.31
C THR A 17 -10.73 -37.66 17.19
N ASP A 18 -11.86 -36.94 17.38
CA ASP A 18 -12.27 -36.00 18.46
C ASP A 18 -11.44 -34.76 18.82
N PRO A 19 -12.10 -33.59 18.87
CA PRO A 19 -11.82 -32.53 19.82
C PRO A 19 -12.99 -32.31 20.81
N GLY A 20 -12.62 -32.10 22.07
CA GLY A 20 -13.53 -31.74 23.15
C GLY A 20 -14.24 -30.41 22.94
N VAL A 21 -15.49 -30.39 23.39
CA VAL A 21 -16.43 -29.27 23.36
C VAL A 21 -15.99 -28.20 24.37
N LEU A 22 -15.78 -26.98 23.88
CA LEU A 22 -15.78 -25.74 24.66
C LEU A 22 -17.19 -25.15 24.54
N GLU A 23 -17.92 -25.10 25.66
CA GLU A 23 -19.19 -24.40 25.77
C GLU A 23 -18.93 -22.88 25.68
N LEU A 24 -19.56 -22.25 24.69
CA LEU A 24 -19.70 -20.80 24.56
C LEU A 24 -21.20 -20.50 24.56
N ASP A 25 -21.61 -19.60 25.44
CA ASP A 25 -23.00 -19.29 25.71
C ASP A 25 -23.77 -18.80 24.47
N ASP A 26 -24.88 -19.49 24.18
CA ASP A 26 -25.82 -19.24 23.10
C ASP A 26 -26.83 -18.14 23.49
N GLU A 27 -26.64 -16.91 23.02
CA GLU A 27 -27.73 -15.95 22.79
C GLU A 27 -27.68 -15.41 21.34
N CYS A 28 -28.06 -16.26 20.39
CA CYS A 28 -28.46 -15.86 19.04
C CYS A 28 -29.90 -16.33 18.77
N ASN A 29 -30.87 -15.42 18.96
CA ASN A 29 -32.29 -15.70 18.74
C ASN A 29 -32.62 -15.94 17.25
N ALA A 30 -32.80 -17.22 16.91
CA ALA A 30 -33.70 -17.92 15.99
C ALA A 30 -34.28 -17.32 14.68
N THR A 31 -34.06 -16.07 14.25
CA THR A 31 -34.56 -15.63 12.91
C THR A 31 -33.64 -14.71 12.11
N GLN A 32 -32.41 -14.46 12.56
CA GLN A 32 -31.43 -13.75 11.74
C GLN A 32 -30.14 -14.55 11.63
N SER A 33 -29.92 -15.11 10.44
CA SER A 33 -28.61 -15.59 9.99
C SER A 33 -27.63 -14.42 9.93
N CYS A 34 -27.12 -14.00 11.08
CA CYS A 34 -25.89 -13.23 11.15
C CYS A 34 -24.76 -14.18 10.74
N SER A 35 -24.40 -14.15 9.45
CA SER A 35 -23.18 -14.82 8.99
C SER A 35 -22.03 -14.34 9.87
N PHE A 36 -21.35 -15.29 10.53
CA PHE A 36 -20.18 -15.04 11.39
C PHE A 36 -19.14 -14.13 10.71
N THR A 37 -19.04 -14.22 9.38
CA THR A 37 -18.23 -13.36 8.52
C THR A 37 -18.60 -11.87 8.63
N ALA A 38 -19.89 -11.53 8.71
CA ALA A 38 -20.34 -10.14 8.82
C ALA A 38 -20.02 -9.54 10.21
N LEU A 39 -20.04 -10.36 11.27
CA LEU A 39 -19.71 -9.90 12.62
C LEU A 39 -18.19 -9.65 12.77
N GLN A 40 -17.37 -10.57 12.24
CA GLN A 40 -15.91 -10.40 12.22
C GLN A 40 -15.48 -9.20 11.37
N LEU A 41 -16.07 -9.01 10.19
CA LEU A 41 -15.78 -7.85 9.34
C LEU A 41 -16.16 -6.53 10.02
N ARG A 42 -17.28 -6.47 10.74
CA ARG A 42 -17.64 -5.28 11.54
C ARG A 42 -16.61 -4.99 12.63
N SER A 43 -16.21 -6.01 13.40
CA SER A 43 -15.24 -5.80 14.49
C SER A 43 -13.86 -5.38 13.99
N GLY A 44 -13.38 -5.98 12.89
CA GLY A 44 -12.08 -5.67 12.29
C GLY A 44 -12.05 -4.31 11.61
N ALA A 45 -13.10 -3.97 10.83
CA ALA A 45 -13.21 -2.66 10.20
C ALA A 45 -13.34 -1.55 11.24
N GLN A 46 -14.14 -1.77 12.30
CA GLN A 46 -14.28 -0.79 13.38
C GLN A 46 -12.96 -0.56 14.12
N ALA A 47 -12.18 -1.62 14.41
CA ALA A 47 -10.87 -1.47 15.03
C ALA A 47 -9.89 -0.68 14.13
N GLN A 48 -9.94 -0.87 12.82
CA GLN A 48 -9.12 -0.09 11.89
C GLN A 48 -9.60 1.36 11.75
N ASP A 49 -10.91 1.60 11.80
CA ASP A 49 -11.48 2.94 11.79
C ASP A 49 -11.11 3.71 13.06
N GLU A 50 -11.10 3.07 14.23
CA GLU A 50 -10.63 3.67 15.49
C GLU A 50 -9.14 4.02 15.42
N VAL A 51 -8.31 3.11 14.89
CA VAL A 51 -6.87 3.37 14.66
C VAL A 51 -6.67 4.50 13.64
N TYR A 52 -7.55 4.65 12.65
CA TYR A 52 -7.45 5.72 11.67
C TYR A 52 -7.93 7.07 12.20
N GLN A 53 -9.02 7.11 12.96
CA GLN A 53 -9.41 8.31 13.70
C GLN A 53 -8.29 8.74 14.62
N ASP A 54 -7.56 7.79 15.22
CA ASP A 54 -6.31 8.06 15.91
C ASP A 54 -5.28 8.69 14.96
N PHE A 55 -5.04 8.29 13.71
CA PHE A 55 -4.07 9.00 12.85
C PHE A 55 -4.31 10.52 12.78
N GLU A 56 -5.52 10.95 12.44
CA GLU A 56 -5.86 12.39 12.36
C GLU A 56 -5.99 13.04 13.75
N ALA A 57 -6.11 12.27 14.85
CA ALA A 57 -6.23 12.78 16.21
C ALA A 57 -4.98 12.57 17.12
N SER A 58 -4.00 11.77 16.71
CA SER A 58 -2.98 11.21 17.61
C SER A 58 -1.81 12.17 17.74
N ALA A 59 -1.76 12.82 18.90
CA ALA A 59 -0.67 13.70 19.27
C ALA A 59 0.53 12.98 19.93
N ASN A 60 0.57 11.63 20.00
CA ASN A 60 1.45 10.97 21.00
C ASN A 60 2.27 9.74 20.56
N ARG A 61 2.48 9.50 19.27
CA ARG A 61 3.43 8.45 18.82
C ARG A 61 4.84 9.02 18.67
N SER A 62 5.67 8.84 19.69
CA SER A 62 7.02 9.43 19.79
C SER A 62 8.14 8.62 19.11
N GLN A 63 7.83 7.74 18.16
CA GLN A 63 8.82 6.84 17.56
C GLN A 63 8.96 7.08 16.07
N SER A 64 10.21 7.03 15.59
CA SER A 64 10.62 7.16 14.18
C SER A 64 10.14 5.98 13.35
N LYS A 65 8.84 5.93 13.10
CA LYS A 65 8.16 4.79 12.48
C LYS A 65 7.18 5.29 11.43
N VAL A 66 6.90 4.43 10.46
CA VAL A 66 5.79 4.61 9.54
C VAL A 66 4.54 4.09 10.20
N SER A 67 3.58 4.97 10.49
CA SER A 67 2.35 4.64 11.19
C SER A 67 1.31 3.98 10.27
N PHE A 68 1.26 4.37 8.99
CA PHE A 68 0.28 3.89 8.02
C PHE A 68 0.91 3.72 6.64
N ILE A 69 0.43 2.73 5.88
CA ILE A 69 0.72 2.60 4.45
C ILE A 69 -0.57 2.62 3.63
N PHE A 70 -0.56 3.35 2.52
CA PHE A 70 -1.65 3.39 1.53
C PHE A 70 -1.06 3.09 0.16
N THR A 71 -1.29 1.90 -0.37
CA THR A 71 -0.67 1.49 -1.64
C THR A 71 -1.71 1.13 -2.68
N TYR A 72 -1.42 1.44 -3.94
CA TYR A 72 -2.36 1.28 -5.06
C TYR A 72 -1.63 0.54 -6.18
N GLY A 73 -2.11 -0.66 -6.53
CA GLY A 73 -1.49 -1.43 -7.62
C GLY A 73 -0.04 -1.82 -7.32
N ALA A 74 0.37 -1.79 -6.04
CA ALA A 74 1.74 -2.12 -5.67
C ALA A 74 2.07 -3.52 -6.15
N VAL A 75 3.32 -3.72 -6.57
CA VAL A 75 3.80 -5.03 -6.99
C VAL A 75 4.33 -5.77 -5.77
N ALA A 76 4.03 -7.07 -5.65
CA ALA A 76 4.42 -7.85 -4.48
C ALA A 76 5.95 -7.83 -4.29
N THR A 77 6.37 -7.70 -3.02
CA THR A 77 7.71 -7.19 -2.69
C THR A 77 8.66 -8.24 -2.12
N SER A 78 8.18 -9.39 -1.63
CA SER A 78 9.03 -10.34 -0.89
C SER A 78 8.48 -11.77 -0.88
N LYS A 79 9.34 -12.78 -0.70
CA LYS A 79 8.90 -14.19 -0.65
C LYS A 79 7.93 -14.47 0.50
N GLU A 80 8.23 -13.92 1.66
CA GLU A 80 7.36 -13.96 2.84
C GLU A 80 6.77 -12.58 3.06
N PRO A 81 5.48 -12.44 3.44
CA PRO A 81 4.87 -11.13 3.65
C PRO A 81 5.68 -10.25 4.58
N LEU A 82 6.05 -9.05 4.14
CA LEU A 82 6.70 -8.05 5.00
C LEU A 82 5.80 -7.69 6.18
N GLU A 83 6.42 -7.38 7.31
CA GLU A 83 5.72 -7.20 8.58
C GLU A 83 6.12 -5.89 9.27
N ASP A 84 5.18 -5.36 10.03
CA ASP A 84 5.43 -4.27 10.96
C ASP A 84 5.93 -4.84 12.30
N LEU A 85 7.25 -5.04 12.43
CA LEU A 85 7.85 -5.57 13.67
C LEU A 85 7.71 -4.62 14.86
N SER A 86 7.19 -3.41 14.63
CA SER A 86 6.95 -2.41 15.65
C SER A 86 5.61 -2.58 16.37
N GLN A 87 4.72 -3.41 15.81
CA GLN A 87 3.37 -3.68 16.29
C GLN A 87 3.23 -5.13 16.79
N PRO A 88 2.45 -5.40 17.85
CA PRO A 88 2.19 -6.76 18.31
C PRO A 88 1.53 -7.66 17.25
N THR A 89 0.68 -7.10 16.40
CA THR A 89 -0.02 -7.83 15.33
C THR A 89 0.88 -8.18 14.16
N ARG A 90 2.08 -7.59 14.08
CA ARG A 90 3.00 -7.69 12.93
C ARG A 90 2.39 -7.27 11.59
N ALA A 91 1.28 -6.52 11.63
CA ALA A 91 0.59 -5.99 10.46
C ALA A 91 0.65 -4.46 10.46
N PHE A 92 0.86 -3.88 9.28
CA PHE A 92 0.80 -2.43 9.11
C PHE A 92 -0.64 -1.94 9.25
N ALA A 93 -0.80 -0.73 9.79
CA ALA A 93 -2.05 0.00 9.65
C ALA A 93 -2.14 0.64 8.25
N GLY A 94 -3.37 0.90 7.81
CA GLY A 94 -3.66 1.42 6.47
C GLY A 94 -4.27 0.35 5.58
N VAL A 95 -4.16 0.53 4.26
CA VAL A 95 -4.79 -0.37 3.29
C VAL A 95 -3.98 -0.43 2.01
N ARG A 96 -3.83 -1.65 1.49
CA ARG A 96 -3.36 -1.93 0.14
C ARG A 96 -4.56 -2.15 -0.75
N CYS A 97 -4.61 -1.42 -1.86
CA CYS A 97 -5.67 -1.47 -2.84
C CYS A 97 -5.15 -2.07 -4.15
N TYR A 98 -5.97 -2.89 -4.79
CA TYR A 98 -5.78 -3.27 -6.18
C TYR A 98 -7.15 -3.36 -6.87
N THR A 99 -7.18 -3.21 -8.19
CA THR A 99 -8.44 -3.21 -8.94
C THR A 99 -8.71 -4.58 -9.57
N GLU A 100 -9.98 -4.97 -9.58
CA GLU A 100 -10.46 -6.17 -10.25
C GLU A 100 -11.73 -5.86 -11.06
N THR A 101 -11.86 -6.50 -12.22
CA THR A 101 -13.12 -6.61 -12.96
C THR A 101 -13.60 -8.05 -12.86
N VAL A 102 -14.73 -8.25 -12.18
CA VAL A 102 -15.34 -9.56 -12.02
C VAL A 102 -16.28 -9.81 -13.19
N TYR A 103 -15.93 -10.69 -14.12
CA TYR A 103 -16.83 -11.09 -15.22
C TYR A 103 -17.83 -12.13 -14.75
N MET A 104 -17.32 -13.19 -14.12
CA MET A 104 -18.07 -14.30 -13.54
C MET A 104 -17.48 -14.64 -12.18
N SER A 105 -18.14 -15.48 -11.38
CA SER A 105 -17.66 -15.86 -10.04
C SER A 105 -16.23 -16.41 -10.03
N PHE A 106 -15.80 -17.08 -11.09
CA PHE A 106 -14.48 -17.71 -11.22
C PHE A 106 -13.51 -16.98 -12.17
N ALA A 107 -13.96 -15.99 -12.94
CA ALA A 107 -13.16 -15.34 -13.97
C ALA A 107 -13.03 -13.84 -13.68
N ARG A 108 -11.81 -13.42 -13.38
CA ARG A 108 -11.48 -12.07 -12.94
C ARG A 108 -10.36 -11.51 -13.81
N GLN A 109 -10.45 -10.22 -14.11
CA GLN A 109 -9.34 -9.45 -14.62
C GLN A 109 -8.75 -8.63 -13.47
N THR A 110 -7.44 -8.68 -13.28
CA THR A 110 -6.73 -8.10 -12.15
C THR A 110 -5.82 -6.97 -12.60
N ASP A 111 -5.57 -6.01 -11.71
CA ASP A 111 -4.46 -5.07 -11.85
C ASP A 111 -3.17 -5.84 -12.13
N ALA A 112 -2.56 -5.60 -13.31
CA ALA A 112 -1.36 -6.31 -13.71
C ALA A 112 -0.24 -6.11 -12.68
N GLY A 113 0.04 -4.88 -12.24
CA GLY A 113 1.08 -4.55 -11.27
C GLY A 113 1.02 -5.41 -10.02
N SER A 114 -0.16 -5.55 -9.44
CA SER A 114 -0.39 -6.37 -8.23
C SER A 114 -0.21 -7.86 -8.45
N ASP A 115 -0.27 -8.31 -9.71
CA ASP A 115 -0.24 -9.70 -10.16
C ASP A 115 1.09 -10.05 -10.90
N LEU A 116 2.05 -9.13 -11.01
CA LEU A 116 3.20 -9.31 -11.92
C LEU A 116 4.18 -10.42 -11.50
N ASN A 117 4.33 -10.73 -10.22
CA ASN A 117 5.29 -11.73 -9.76
C ASN A 117 4.70 -12.71 -8.71
N LEU A 118 5.46 -13.77 -8.38
CA LEU A 118 5.07 -14.80 -7.41
C LEU A 118 5.45 -14.45 -5.96
N LEU A 119 5.79 -13.19 -5.69
CA LEU A 119 6.07 -12.73 -4.33
C LEU A 119 4.75 -12.47 -3.59
N MET A 120 4.89 -12.11 -2.32
CA MET A 120 3.82 -11.74 -1.41
C MET A 120 3.87 -10.23 -1.14
N HIS A 121 2.68 -9.67 -0.93
CA HIS A 121 2.48 -8.32 -0.43
C HIS A 121 2.75 -8.26 1.08
N PRO A 122 2.89 -7.07 1.70
CA PRO A 122 3.01 -6.94 3.15
C PRO A 122 1.73 -7.39 3.89
N LYS A 123 1.85 -7.67 5.19
CA LYS A 123 0.71 -7.85 6.09
C LYS A 123 0.04 -6.50 6.35
N VAL A 124 -0.99 -6.20 5.58
CA VAL A 124 -1.81 -4.98 5.70
C VAL A 124 -3.22 -5.29 5.19
N ALA A 125 -4.22 -4.56 5.66
CA ALA A 125 -5.57 -4.75 5.15
C ALA A 125 -5.59 -4.61 3.63
N THR A 126 -6.34 -5.51 2.99
CA THR A 126 -6.37 -5.64 1.53
C THR A 126 -7.76 -5.28 1.03
N LEU A 127 -7.83 -4.38 0.06
CA LEU A 127 -9.06 -3.95 -0.59
C LEU A 127 -9.00 -4.28 -2.09
N ALA A 128 -9.77 -5.28 -2.50
CA ALA A 128 -9.98 -5.61 -3.91
C ALA A 128 -11.13 -4.74 -4.42
N LEU A 129 -10.78 -3.73 -5.21
CA LEU A 129 -11.71 -2.72 -5.70
C LEU A 129 -12.46 -3.25 -6.93
N HIS A 130 -13.78 -3.31 -6.84
CA HIS A 130 -14.67 -3.66 -7.94
C HIS A 130 -15.41 -2.43 -8.48
N LEU A 131 -15.79 -2.47 -9.76
CA LEU A 131 -16.66 -1.47 -10.37
C LEU A 131 -18.08 -2.01 -10.51
N ASN A 132 -19.07 -1.23 -10.06
CA ASN A 132 -20.51 -1.57 -10.11
C ASN A 132 -20.88 -2.90 -9.42
N LYS A 133 -20.05 -3.34 -8.46
CA LYS A 133 -20.23 -4.54 -7.65
C LYS A 133 -19.64 -4.26 -6.27
N ASP A 134 -20.04 -5.07 -5.28
CA ASP A 134 -19.38 -5.08 -3.97
C ASP A 134 -17.90 -5.40 -4.12
N SER A 135 -17.05 -4.55 -3.57
CA SER A 135 -15.62 -4.81 -3.37
C SER A 135 -15.40 -5.85 -2.27
N GLU A 136 -14.20 -6.42 -2.23
CA GLU A 136 -13.81 -7.35 -1.15
C GLU A 136 -12.80 -6.66 -0.23
N PHE A 137 -13.06 -6.73 1.08
CA PHE A 137 -12.21 -6.12 2.10
C PHE A 137 -11.75 -7.15 3.13
N TYR A 138 -10.45 -7.22 3.34
CA TYR A 138 -9.79 -8.14 4.26
C TYR A 138 -9.03 -7.31 5.31
N PRO A 139 -9.54 -7.15 6.55
CA PRO A 139 -8.91 -6.31 7.56
C PRO A 139 -7.64 -6.95 8.16
N GLY A 140 -6.93 -6.20 9.01
CA GLY A 140 -5.79 -6.71 9.78
C GLY A 140 -4.57 -7.02 8.91
N ALA A 141 -4.11 -8.27 8.90
CA ALA A 141 -3.02 -8.72 8.04
C ALA A 141 -3.43 -8.86 6.55
N GLY A 142 -4.73 -8.74 6.27
CA GLY A 142 -5.31 -8.81 4.93
C GLY A 142 -5.04 -10.13 4.20
N ARG A 143 -4.81 -10.02 2.89
CA ARG A 143 -4.50 -11.14 2.00
C ARG A 143 -3.22 -10.83 1.22
N PRO A 144 -2.04 -11.08 1.83
CA PRO A 144 -0.73 -10.90 1.19
C PRO A 144 -0.56 -11.69 -0.12
N ASP A 145 -1.33 -12.77 -0.25
CA ASP A 145 -1.35 -13.74 -1.33
C ASP A 145 -2.14 -13.24 -2.57
N LEU A 146 -3.16 -12.41 -2.38
CA LEU A 146 -3.95 -11.87 -3.48
C LEU A 146 -3.19 -10.79 -4.26
N PRO A 147 -3.47 -10.57 -5.55
CA PRO A 147 -4.41 -11.33 -6.39
C PRO A 147 -3.90 -12.71 -6.82
N ARG A 148 -2.59 -12.96 -6.85
CA ARG A 148 -2.01 -14.07 -7.62
C ARG A 148 -2.13 -15.45 -6.99
N HIS A 149 -1.93 -15.56 -5.68
CA HIS A 149 -1.80 -16.85 -5.00
C HIS A 149 -3.16 -17.32 -4.50
N GLY A 150 -3.70 -18.35 -5.14
CA GLY A 150 -4.94 -19.01 -4.75
C GLY A 150 -5.58 -19.78 -5.90
N THR A 151 -6.25 -20.88 -5.59
CA THR A 151 -6.98 -21.70 -6.58
C THR A 151 -8.40 -21.19 -6.87
N GLU A 152 -8.82 -20.11 -6.20
CA GLU A 152 -10.22 -19.70 -6.10
C GLU A 152 -10.77 -19.07 -7.39
N ALA A 153 -9.92 -18.47 -8.23
CA ALA A 153 -10.36 -17.83 -9.47
C ALA A 153 -9.25 -17.80 -10.54
N MET A 154 -9.65 -17.94 -11.81
CA MET A 154 -8.81 -17.62 -12.95
C MET A 154 -8.65 -16.10 -13.02
N ARG A 155 -7.44 -15.62 -12.78
CA ARG A 155 -7.08 -14.21 -12.81
C ARG A 155 -6.24 -13.91 -14.04
N MET A 156 -6.64 -12.87 -14.76
CA MET A 156 -5.98 -12.41 -15.97
C MET A 156 -5.43 -11.01 -15.72
N PRO A 157 -4.11 -10.82 -15.66
CA PRO A 157 -3.53 -9.50 -15.42
C PRO A 157 -3.91 -8.54 -16.55
N SER A 158 -4.18 -7.28 -16.19
CA SER A 158 -4.54 -6.20 -17.10
C SER A 158 -3.81 -4.93 -16.75
N VAL A 159 -3.04 -4.44 -17.73
CA VAL A 159 -2.35 -3.15 -17.62
C VAL A 159 -3.35 -1.99 -17.61
N ASP A 160 -4.52 -2.14 -18.25
CA ASP A 160 -5.56 -1.09 -18.21
C ASP A 160 -6.05 -0.85 -16.79
N LEU A 161 -6.27 -1.91 -16.01
CA LEU A 161 -6.72 -1.82 -14.62
C LEU A 161 -5.70 -1.15 -13.69
N HIS A 162 -4.45 -1.04 -14.13
CA HIS A 162 -3.35 -0.40 -13.42
C HIS A 162 -3.32 1.12 -13.58
N ASP A 163 -4.23 1.72 -14.34
CA ASP A 163 -4.36 3.18 -14.39
C ASP A 163 -5.01 3.73 -13.10
N MET A 164 -4.42 4.79 -12.53
CA MET A 164 -4.92 5.45 -11.30
C MET A 164 -6.39 5.89 -11.41
N LYS A 165 -6.90 6.20 -12.61
CA LYS A 165 -8.33 6.47 -12.84
C LYS A 165 -9.23 5.37 -12.28
N HIS A 166 -8.84 4.11 -12.46
CA HIS A 166 -9.64 2.97 -12.00
C HIS A 166 -9.73 2.89 -10.49
N TYR A 167 -8.68 3.33 -9.79
CA TYR A 167 -8.65 3.42 -8.33
C TYR A 167 -9.60 4.52 -7.83
N PHE A 168 -9.53 5.71 -8.41
CA PHE A 168 -10.38 6.83 -8.02
C PHE A 168 -11.86 6.51 -8.17
N ILE A 169 -12.28 6.03 -9.34
CA ILE A 169 -13.68 5.71 -9.63
C ILE A 169 -14.20 4.64 -8.66
N ARG A 170 -13.42 3.59 -8.41
CA ARG A 170 -13.86 2.48 -7.55
C ARG A 170 -13.85 2.83 -6.06
N LEU A 171 -12.92 3.66 -5.60
CA LEU A 171 -12.92 4.18 -4.22
C LEU A 171 -14.09 5.14 -3.99
N GLN A 172 -14.40 5.99 -4.97
CA GLN A 172 -15.54 6.93 -4.89
C GLN A 172 -16.89 6.20 -4.86
N HIS A 173 -17.00 5.07 -5.55
CA HIS A 173 -18.22 4.25 -5.59
C HIS A 173 -18.08 2.94 -4.80
N LEU A 174 -17.25 2.94 -3.76
CA LEU A 174 -16.94 1.75 -2.99
C LEU A 174 -18.19 1.21 -2.30
N GLN A 175 -18.54 -0.04 -2.60
CA GLN A 175 -19.61 -0.76 -1.92
C GLN A 175 -19.05 -1.98 -1.20
N LEU A 176 -19.55 -2.23 0.01
CA LEU A 176 -19.31 -3.45 0.79
C LEU A 176 -20.66 -4.00 1.27
N HIS A 177 -20.97 -5.24 0.91
CA HIS A 177 -22.22 -5.91 1.27
C HIS A 177 -23.48 -5.10 0.89
N GLY A 178 -23.49 -4.54 -0.32
CA GLY A 178 -24.57 -3.73 -0.86
C GLY A 178 -24.71 -2.34 -0.24
N LYS A 179 -23.75 -1.90 0.57
CA LYS A 179 -23.77 -0.59 1.23
C LYS A 179 -22.62 0.27 0.76
N ASP A 180 -22.87 1.56 0.56
CA ASP A 180 -21.83 2.55 0.31
C ASP A 180 -20.88 2.62 1.51
N ALA A 181 -19.61 2.32 1.25
CA ALA A 181 -18.53 2.35 2.21
C ALA A 181 -17.50 3.44 1.87
N SER A 182 -17.69 4.21 0.80
CA SER A 182 -16.75 5.25 0.33
C SER A 182 -16.43 6.30 1.40
N GLN A 183 -17.37 6.54 2.33
CA GLN A 183 -17.24 7.53 3.41
C GLN A 183 -16.70 6.95 4.71
N MET A 184 -16.40 5.65 4.79
CA MET A 184 -15.75 5.09 5.98
C MET A 184 -14.34 5.72 6.13
N PRO A 185 -13.90 6.06 7.36
CA PRO A 185 -12.66 6.80 7.58
C PRO A 185 -11.43 6.23 6.85
N LEU A 186 -11.23 4.91 6.90
CA LEU A 186 -10.13 4.25 6.20
C LEU A 186 -10.19 4.45 4.67
N PHE A 187 -11.37 4.31 4.07
CA PHE A 187 -11.55 4.37 2.61
C PHE A 187 -11.61 5.79 2.07
N ALA A 188 -12.20 6.73 2.81
CA ALA A 188 -12.12 8.15 2.49
C ALA A 188 -10.67 8.63 2.45
N SER A 189 -9.83 8.06 3.32
CA SER A 189 -8.40 8.37 3.40
C SER A 189 -7.59 7.67 2.33
N ALA A 190 -7.95 6.43 1.99
CA ALA A 190 -7.42 5.78 0.80
C ALA A 190 -7.76 6.58 -0.47
N TYR A 191 -8.96 7.15 -0.60
CA TYR A 191 -9.29 8.03 -1.72
C TYR A 191 -8.46 9.32 -1.70
N LYS A 192 -8.37 9.98 -0.53
CA LYS A 192 -7.57 11.19 -0.32
C LYS A 192 -6.11 10.98 -0.72
N PHE A 193 -5.48 9.90 -0.27
CA PHE A 193 -4.05 9.64 -0.50
C PHE A 193 -3.74 8.99 -1.86
N ALA A 194 -4.76 8.51 -2.58
CA ALA A 194 -4.63 8.14 -3.99
C ALA A 194 -4.27 9.37 -4.84
N ASN A 195 -4.79 10.56 -4.48
CA ASN A 195 -4.43 11.81 -5.15
C ASN A 195 -2.94 12.13 -5.01
N LEU A 196 -2.34 11.82 -3.85
CA LEU A 196 -0.90 12.00 -3.65
C LEU A 196 -0.10 10.96 -4.45
N ALA A 197 -0.51 9.69 -4.43
CA ALA A 197 0.15 8.65 -5.23
C ALA A 197 0.12 8.96 -6.74
N TRP A 198 -0.99 9.51 -7.24
CA TRP A 198 -1.12 9.96 -8.63
C TRP A 198 -0.33 11.24 -8.91
N GLY A 199 -0.38 12.23 -8.01
CA GLY A 199 0.36 13.49 -8.14
C GLY A 199 1.87 13.33 -8.08
N ALA A 200 2.37 12.19 -7.61
CA ALA A 200 3.80 11.90 -7.52
C ALA A 200 4.48 11.87 -8.88
N TYR A 201 3.71 11.57 -9.94
CA TYR A 201 4.19 11.47 -11.30
C TYR A 201 4.28 12.85 -11.97
N GLU A 202 5.46 13.20 -12.47
CA GLU A 202 5.75 14.55 -12.97
C GLU A 202 4.92 15.02 -14.17
N LYS A 203 4.52 14.10 -15.06
CA LYS A 203 3.92 14.41 -16.37
C LYS A 203 2.44 14.03 -16.46
N GLN A 204 1.75 13.94 -15.32
CA GLN A 204 0.36 13.52 -15.33
C GLN A 204 -0.55 14.59 -15.91
N LYS A 205 -1.49 14.11 -16.72
CA LYS A 205 -2.63 14.87 -17.16
C LYS A 205 -3.86 14.30 -16.47
N HIS A 206 -4.74 15.17 -15.98
CA HIS A 206 -6.03 14.72 -15.47
C HIS A 206 -6.77 13.92 -16.53
N TRP A 207 -7.27 12.73 -16.21
CA TRP A 207 -7.84 11.84 -17.22
C TRP A 207 -9.08 12.44 -17.90
N GLU A 208 -9.84 13.28 -17.21
CA GLU A 208 -11.02 13.97 -17.79
C GLU A 208 -10.66 15.25 -18.56
N THR A 209 -9.85 16.14 -17.96
CA THR A 209 -9.61 17.48 -18.52
C THR A 209 -8.38 17.52 -19.43
N GLN A 210 -7.53 16.49 -19.38
CA GLN A 210 -6.24 16.40 -20.06
C GLN A 210 -5.26 17.53 -19.70
N GLN A 211 -5.57 18.32 -18.65
CA GLN A 211 -4.71 19.37 -18.15
C GLN A 211 -3.56 18.76 -17.36
N ALA A 212 -2.36 19.31 -17.53
CA ALA A 212 -1.24 18.96 -16.67
C ALA A 212 -1.58 19.32 -15.22
N VAL A 213 -1.32 18.41 -14.30
CA VAL A 213 -1.63 18.61 -12.89
C VAL A 213 -0.35 18.54 -12.08
N ARG A 214 -0.08 19.55 -11.27
CA ARG A 214 1.04 19.55 -10.32
C ARG A 214 0.60 18.96 -8.99
N MET A 215 1.57 18.47 -8.22
CA MET A 215 1.32 17.96 -6.87
C MET A 215 0.67 19.04 -5.98
N GLU A 216 1.10 20.30 -6.08
CA GLU A 216 0.52 21.37 -5.25
C GLU A 216 -0.93 21.68 -5.62
N ASP A 217 -1.28 21.59 -6.90
CA ASP A 217 -2.65 21.81 -7.36
C ASP A 217 -3.57 20.72 -6.80
N LEU A 218 -3.13 19.45 -6.80
CA LEU A 218 -3.86 18.35 -6.18
C LEU A 218 -4.01 18.53 -4.68
N ILE A 219 -2.94 18.91 -3.99
CA ILE A 219 -2.99 19.17 -2.55
C ILE A 219 -3.99 20.28 -2.26
N HIS A 220 -3.93 21.38 -2.99
CA HIS A 220 -4.83 22.53 -2.79
C HIS A 220 -6.29 22.17 -3.04
N GLN A 221 -6.58 21.40 -4.08
CA GLN A 221 -7.95 21.06 -4.48
C GLN A 221 -8.55 19.91 -3.67
N GLN A 222 -7.76 18.89 -3.32
CA GLN A 222 -8.26 17.62 -2.80
C GLN A 222 -7.86 17.36 -1.34
N LEU A 223 -6.86 18.07 -0.81
CA LEU A 223 -6.35 17.88 0.56
C LEU A 223 -6.35 19.21 1.32
N MET A 224 -7.54 19.77 1.57
CA MET A 224 -7.67 21.00 2.36
C MET A 224 -6.91 20.90 3.69
N GLY A 225 -6.09 21.93 3.97
CA GLY A 225 -5.25 21.96 5.16
C GLY A 225 -4.03 21.04 5.09
N TRP A 226 -3.60 20.60 3.91
CA TRP A 226 -2.29 19.98 3.67
C TRP A 226 -1.44 20.88 2.78
N ARG A 227 -0.12 20.73 2.88
CA ARG A 227 0.84 21.48 2.06
C ARG A 227 2.02 20.61 1.65
N LEU A 228 2.59 20.89 0.48
CA LEU A 228 3.88 20.31 0.10
C LEU A 228 5.00 20.96 0.91
N VAL A 229 5.82 20.17 1.62
CA VAL A 229 6.90 20.70 2.49
C VAL A 229 8.30 20.26 2.07
N HIS A 230 8.39 19.25 1.22
CA HIS A 230 9.65 18.81 0.64
C HIS A 230 9.45 18.05 -0.67
N HIS A 231 10.37 18.24 -1.60
CA HIS A 231 10.46 17.54 -2.88
C HIS A 231 11.92 17.24 -3.16
N GLU A 232 12.23 15.97 -3.39
CA GLU A 232 13.55 15.51 -3.79
C GLU A 232 13.45 14.74 -5.10
N GLN A 233 14.35 15.06 -6.03
CA GLN A 233 14.54 14.36 -7.28
C GLN A 233 15.89 13.66 -7.22
N GLN A 234 15.89 12.36 -7.46
CA GLN A 234 17.11 11.60 -7.58
C GLN A 234 17.25 11.09 -9.01
N ASP A 235 18.27 11.59 -9.71
CA ASP A 235 18.68 11.00 -10.98
C ASP A 235 19.35 9.66 -10.66
N THR A 236 18.66 8.57 -10.96
CA THR A 236 19.26 7.25 -11.01
C THR A 236 19.78 7.01 -12.42
N LEU A 237 20.64 5.99 -12.61
CA LEU A 237 21.16 5.66 -13.94
C LEU A 237 20.08 5.34 -14.98
N GLN A 238 18.83 5.15 -14.56
CA GLN A 238 17.72 4.67 -15.40
C GLN A 238 16.56 5.67 -15.49
N ALA A 239 16.29 6.46 -14.44
CA ALA A 239 15.20 7.42 -14.39
C ALA A 239 15.40 8.48 -13.30
N VAL A 240 14.71 9.61 -13.42
CA VAL A 240 14.54 10.57 -12.33
C VAL A 240 13.42 10.06 -11.44
N ASP A 241 13.72 9.77 -10.17
CA ASP A 241 12.75 9.33 -9.19
C ASP A 241 12.39 10.47 -8.24
N ASN A 242 11.09 10.69 -8.04
CA ASN A 242 10.58 11.71 -7.13
C ASN A 242 10.18 11.14 -5.76
N ILE A 243 10.53 11.90 -4.73
CA ILE A 243 10.04 11.71 -3.36
C ILE A 243 9.44 13.02 -2.87
N TRP A 244 8.24 12.93 -2.30
CA TRP A 244 7.54 14.07 -1.74
C TRP A 244 7.27 13.88 -0.26
N ILE A 245 7.28 14.98 0.48
CA ILE A 245 6.69 15.05 1.81
C ILE A 245 5.57 16.08 1.76
N VAL A 246 4.37 15.65 2.11
CA VAL A 246 3.19 16.49 2.27
C VAL A 246 2.82 16.49 3.75
N GLN A 247 2.49 17.66 4.33
CA GLN A 247 2.21 17.79 5.75
C GLN A 247 0.82 18.39 6.00
N SER A 248 0.10 17.83 6.97
CA SER A 248 -1.11 18.42 7.55
C SER A 248 -0.80 19.67 8.35
N GLU A 249 -1.52 20.74 8.08
CA GLU A 249 -1.43 22.02 8.78
C GLU A 249 -2.06 22.01 10.17
N GLN A 250 -2.89 21.02 10.48
CA GLN A 250 -3.52 20.92 11.79
C GLN A 250 -2.74 19.96 12.68
N THR A 251 -2.46 18.76 12.18
CA THR A 251 -1.93 17.65 12.98
C THR A 251 -0.41 17.52 12.90
N ARG A 252 0.22 18.16 11.92
CA ARG A 252 1.65 17.96 11.56
C ARG A 252 1.98 16.54 11.10
N ASN A 253 0.98 15.70 10.85
CA ASN A 253 1.20 14.40 10.20
C ASN A 253 1.78 14.63 8.81
N CYS A 254 2.69 13.77 8.41
CA CYS A 254 3.30 13.80 7.09
C CYS A 254 2.91 12.56 6.31
N MET A 255 2.76 12.75 5.00
CA MET A 255 2.73 11.69 4.02
C MET A 255 4.04 11.70 3.24
N LEU A 256 4.79 10.60 3.29
CA LEU A 256 5.91 10.32 2.41
C LEU A 256 5.36 9.66 1.14
N VAL A 257 5.63 10.26 -0.01
CA VAL A 257 5.06 9.81 -1.28
C VAL A 257 6.20 9.35 -2.20
N PHE A 258 6.12 8.12 -2.67
CA PHE A 258 7.04 7.56 -3.67
C PHE A 258 6.37 7.54 -5.04
N GLU A 259 7.09 8.03 -6.04
CA GLU A 259 6.69 7.92 -7.44
C GLU A 259 6.82 6.47 -7.95
N GLY A 260 5.90 6.07 -8.83
CA GLY A 260 6.01 4.80 -9.57
C GLY A 260 6.80 4.95 -10.87
N THR A 261 6.85 3.89 -11.69
CA THR A 261 7.50 3.94 -13.00
C THR A 261 6.59 4.62 -14.04
N HIS A 262 7.17 5.42 -14.95
CA HIS A 262 6.42 6.10 -16.01
C HIS A 262 5.87 5.17 -17.10
N SER A 263 6.44 3.97 -17.25
CA SER A 263 5.90 2.95 -18.15
C SER A 263 5.88 1.58 -17.45
N VAL A 264 4.71 0.95 -17.44
CA VAL A 264 4.52 -0.40 -16.89
C VAL A 264 5.24 -1.42 -17.79
N GLN A 265 5.39 -1.12 -19.07
CA GLN A 265 6.07 -1.97 -20.04
C GLN A 265 7.58 -2.07 -19.77
N GLU A 266 8.26 -0.97 -19.40
CA GLU A 266 9.67 -1.04 -18.98
C GLU A 266 9.82 -1.68 -17.60
N PHE A 267 8.77 -1.62 -16.78
CA PHE A 267 8.77 -2.24 -15.47
C PHE A 267 8.86 -3.77 -15.57
N GLU A 268 8.08 -4.41 -16.44
CA GLU A 268 8.11 -5.87 -16.65
C GLU A 268 9.50 -6.40 -17.07
N VAL A 269 10.22 -5.63 -17.89
CA VAL A 269 11.56 -6.00 -18.38
C VAL A 269 12.63 -5.89 -17.29
N ASN A 270 12.41 -5.03 -16.29
CA ASN A 270 13.36 -4.77 -15.20
C ASN A 270 13.09 -5.56 -13.91
N LEU A 271 12.06 -6.41 -13.90
CA LEU A 271 11.81 -7.38 -12.83
C LEU A 271 12.89 -8.47 -12.84
N ARG A 272 14.06 -8.15 -12.28
CA ARG A 272 15.07 -9.15 -11.99
C ARG A 272 14.46 -10.14 -10.99
N PRO A 273 14.38 -11.44 -11.31
CA PRO A 273 13.75 -12.43 -10.43
C PRO A 273 14.57 -12.72 -9.16
N ASN A 274 15.72 -12.07 -8.99
CA ASN A 274 16.58 -12.26 -7.85
C ASN A 274 15.95 -11.61 -6.63
N THR A 275 15.94 -12.36 -5.53
CA THR A 275 15.59 -11.84 -4.22
C THR A 275 16.83 -11.69 -3.37
N GLU A 276 16.87 -10.71 -2.49
CA GLU A 276 17.97 -10.46 -1.56
C GLU A 276 17.49 -10.19 -0.14
N THR A 277 18.44 -10.03 0.78
CA THR A 277 18.16 -9.60 2.14
C THR A 277 18.18 -8.08 2.20
N TYR A 278 17.06 -7.46 2.57
CA TYR A 278 16.97 -6.02 2.77
C TYR A 278 16.48 -5.71 4.17
N CYS A 279 17.25 -4.92 4.92
CA CYS A 279 16.91 -4.55 6.29
C CYS A 279 16.66 -5.73 7.23
N GLY A 280 17.30 -6.88 6.96
CA GLY A 280 17.12 -8.14 7.69
C GLY A 280 15.86 -8.93 7.34
N PHE A 281 15.09 -8.50 6.34
CA PHE A 281 14.05 -9.33 5.74
C PHE A 281 14.65 -10.08 4.57
N ASP A 282 14.50 -11.40 4.55
CA ASP A 282 15.00 -12.24 3.47
C ASP A 282 13.99 -12.32 2.33
N GLY A 283 14.48 -12.54 1.11
CA GLY A 283 13.62 -12.78 -0.03
C GLY A 283 12.92 -11.53 -0.57
N VAL A 284 13.40 -10.32 -0.25
CA VAL A 284 12.90 -9.06 -0.81
C VAL A 284 13.31 -8.97 -2.27
N HIS A 285 12.45 -8.46 -3.14
CA HIS A 285 12.72 -8.32 -4.56
C HIS A 285 13.93 -7.41 -4.82
N GLY A 286 15.01 -7.95 -5.40
CA GLY A 286 16.31 -7.28 -5.53
C GLY A 286 16.24 -5.94 -6.24
N GLY A 287 15.42 -5.83 -7.29
CA GLY A 287 15.25 -4.55 -7.99
C GLY A 287 14.62 -3.45 -7.14
N TYR A 288 13.77 -3.79 -6.17
CA TYR A 288 13.10 -2.80 -5.33
C TYR A 288 14.00 -2.38 -4.18
N SER A 289 14.71 -3.32 -3.57
CA SER A 289 15.70 -3.05 -2.53
C SER A 289 16.90 -2.26 -3.07
N ASP A 290 17.42 -2.59 -4.26
CA ASP A 290 18.46 -1.80 -4.94
C ASP A 290 17.99 -0.36 -5.18
N LYS A 291 16.80 -0.19 -5.77
CA LYS A 291 16.24 1.13 -6.07
C LYS A 291 16.03 1.94 -4.79
N LEU A 292 15.40 1.34 -3.77
CA LEU A 292 15.18 2.00 -2.49
C LEU A 292 16.50 2.34 -1.79
N TYR A 293 17.50 1.47 -1.83
CA TYR A 293 18.82 1.75 -1.26
C TYR A 293 19.44 3.01 -1.87
N TRP A 294 19.50 3.11 -3.19
CA TRP A 294 20.08 4.28 -3.84
C TRP A 294 19.29 5.55 -3.56
N LEU A 295 17.96 5.44 -3.63
CA LEU A 295 17.06 6.54 -3.33
C LEU A 295 17.27 7.05 -1.89
N MET A 296 17.29 6.15 -0.90
CA MET A 296 17.50 6.51 0.49
C MET A 296 18.92 7.03 0.75
N LYS A 297 19.93 6.45 0.12
CA LYS A 297 21.34 6.88 0.26
C LYS A 297 21.53 8.36 -0.06
N TYR A 298 20.88 8.85 -1.11
CA TYR A 298 21.03 10.23 -1.54
C TYR A 298 19.98 11.18 -0.93
N SER A 299 18.76 10.71 -0.72
CA SER A 299 17.66 11.56 -0.25
C SER A 299 17.59 11.65 1.28
N MET A 300 17.93 10.60 2.04
CA MET A 300 17.75 10.58 3.49
C MET A 300 18.47 11.70 4.26
N PRO A 301 19.69 12.13 3.90
CA PRO A 301 20.32 13.30 4.54
C PRO A 301 19.43 14.55 4.52
N LYS A 302 18.59 14.72 3.49
CA LYS A 302 17.64 15.83 3.33
C LYS A 302 16.26 15.50 3.91
N LEU A 303 15.81 14.25 3.83
CA LEU A 303 14.52 13.81 4.36
C LEU A 303 14.50 13.72 5.89
N ARG A 304 15.53 13.18 6.53
CA ARG A 304 15.60 13.02 8.00
C ARG A 304 15.20 14.27 8.79
N PRO A 305 15.76 15.48 8.54
CA PRO A 305 15.37 16.67 9.28
C PRO A 305 13.92 17.12 9.00
N LYS A 306 13.30 16.67 7.91
CA LYS A 306 11.88 16.92 7.61
C LYS A 306 10.99 15.92 8.32
N LEU A 307 11.32 14.63 8.25
CA LEU A 307 10.61 13.55 8.93
C LEU A 307 10.63 13.75 10.45
N ALA A 308 11.73 14.25 11.02
CA ALA A 308 11.82 14.60 12.43
C ALA A 308 10.83 15.69 12.89
N LYS A 309 10.28 16.49 11.96
CA LYS A 309 9.29 17.55 12.23
C LYS A 309 7.85 17.09 12.06
N CYS A 310 7.64 15.84 11.64
CA CYS A 310 6.31 15.27 11.46
C CYS A 310 5.79 14.75 12.80
N GLN A 311 4.52 14.92 13.13
CA GLN A 311 3.92 14.28 14.31
C GLN A 311 3.85 12.76 14.15
N SER A 312 3.55 12.33 12.93
CA SER A 312 3.48 10.93 12.50
C SER A 312 3.81 10.89 11.01
N VAL A 313 4.36 9.78 10.53
CA VAL A 313 4.66 9.58 9.11
C VAL A 313 3.78 8.45 8.58
N ALA A 314 2.97 8.74 7.58
CA ALA A 314 2.36 7.74 6.72
C ALA A 314 3.12 7.68 5.40
N CYS A 315 2.94 6.59 4.66
CA CYS A 315 3.57 6.39 3.37
C CYS A 315 2.53 6.01 2.31
N THR A 316 2.69 6.53 1.10
CA THR A 316 1.79 6.22 -0.03
C THR A 316 2.55 6.12 -1.35
N GLY A 317 1.99 5.36 -2.28
CA GLY A 317 2.53 5.22 -3.62
C GLY A 317 1.70 4.31 -4.51
N HIS A 318 1.85 4.51 -5.82
CA HIS A 318 1.22 3.68 -6.86
C HIS A 318 2.27 2.81 -7.56
N SER A 319 1.91 1.61 -8.01
CA SER A 319 2.79 0.73 -8.78
C SER A 319 4.11 0.46 -8.03
N LEU A 320 5.26 0.66 -8.67
CA LEU A 320 6.57 0.64 -8.03
C LEU A 320 6.67 1.57 -6.79
N GLY A 321 6.06 2.74 -6.82
CA GLY A 321 6.06 3.66 -5.66
C GLY A 321 5.34 3.04 -4.46
N GLY A 322 4.29 2.27 -4.71
CA GLY A 322 3.62 1.44 -3.70
C GLY A 322 4.57 0.39 -3.14
N SER A 323 5.25 -0.38 -3.99
CA SER A 323 6.24 -1.38 -3.56
C SER A 323 7.38 -0.78 -2.74
N LEU A 324 7.93 0.38 -3.16
CA LEU A 324 8.97 1.10 -2.42
C LEU A 324 8.46 1.54 -1.05
N CYS A 325 7.21 2.00 -0.98
CA CYS A 325 6.57 2.38 0.27
C CYS A 325 6.47 1.21 1.26
N GLU A 326 6.10 0.02 0.79
CA GLU A 326 5.99 -1.20 1.62
C GLU A 326 7.35 -1.63 2.18
N VAL A 327 8.37 -1.69 1.33
CA VAL A 327 9.74 -2.05 1.75
C VAL A 327 10.31 -0.99 2.70
N PHE A 328 10.10 0.30 2.41
CA PHE A 328 10.51 1.40 3.28
C PHE A 328 9.85 1.28 4.66
N ALA A 329 8.53 1.09 4.72
CA ALA A 329 7.79 0.99 5.97
C ALA A 329 8.25 -0.21 6.81
N ALA A 330 8.40 -1.39 6.18
CA ALA A 330 8.90 -2.58 6.86
C ALA A 330 10.29 -2.37 7.46
N CYS A 331 11.18 -1.74 6.70
CA CYS A 331 12.51 -1.49 7.20
C CYS A 331 12.52 -0.44 8.33
N ALA A 332 11.84 0.69 8.17
CA ALA A 332 11.76 1.74 9.20
C ALA A 332 11.15 1.21 10.51
N ASN A 333 10.19 0.30 10.40
CA ASN A 333 9.50 -0.29 11.54
C ASN A 333 10.24 -1.51 12.14
N SER A 334 11.33 -1.97 11.54
CA SER A 334 12.04 -3.17 11.99
C SER A 334 12.80 -2.98 13.30
N GLY A 335 13.24 -1.75 13.62
CA GLY A 335 14.05 -1.45 14.79
C GLY A 335 15.44 -2.11 14.82
N ARG A 336 15.92 -2.64 13.69
CA ARG A 336 17.18 -3.41 13.58
C ARG A 336 18.42 -2.52 13.52
N LYS A 337 18.68 -1.78 14.60
CA LYS A 337 19.87 -0.90 14.74
C LYS A 337 21.16 -1.66 14.44
N GLY A 338 22.07 -1.03 13.70
CA GLY A 338 23.34 -1.63 13.26
C GLY A 338 23.25 -2.39 11.95
N ASN A 339 22.05 -2.59 11.39
CA ASN A 339 21.89 -3.02 10.00
C ASN A 339 22.07 -1.82 9.08
N ALA A 340 22.99 -1.91 8.11
CA ALA A 340 23.32 -0.79 7.22
C ALA A 340 22.12 -0.22 6.45
N HIS A 341 21.16 -1.07 6.04
CA HIS A 341 19.96 -0.62 5.34
C HIS A 341 19.00 0.07 6.31
N TYR A 342 18.78 -0.49 7.50
CA TYR A 342 17.99 0.16 8.56
C TYR A 342 18.57 1.53 8.92
N ASP A 343 19.84 1.58 9.28
CA ASP A 343 20.50 2.81 9.73
C ASP A 343 20.46 3.90 8.65
N LEU A 344 20.46 3.51 7.36
CA LEU A 344 20.35 4.44 6.24
C LEU A 344 19.00 5.16 6.18
N GLN A 345 17.91 4.48 6.53
CA GLN A 345 16.56 5.04 6.47
C GLN A 345 15.96 5.40 7.83
N ASP A 346 16.65 5.07 8.93
CA ASP A 346 16.26 5.50 10.28
C ASP A 346 16.30 7.03 10.39
N TRP A 347 15.38 7.58 11.16
CA TRP A 347 15.41 8.98 11.59
C TRP A 347 15.19 9.05 13.09
N THR A 348 15.38 10.21 13.70
CA THR A 348 14.99 10.42 15.09
C THR A 348 13.81 11.38 15.11
N GLN A 349 12.71 10.95 15.69
CA GLN A 349 11.52 11.77 15.88
C GLN A 349 11.89 13.00 16.72
N GLY A 350 11.66 14.18 16.16
CA GLY A 350 11.88 15.46 16.83
C GLY A 350 10.56 16.07 17.30
N ARG A 351 10.62 17.36 17.65
CA ARG A 351 9.41 18.13 17.94
C ARG A 351 8.63 18.35 16.65
N ALA A 352 7.36 17.97 16.65
CA ALA A 352 6.46 18.25 15.55
C ALA A 352 6.40 19.77 15.28
N GLU A 353 6.65 20.16 14.03
CA GLU A 353 6.73 21.56 13.62
C GLU A 353 6.07 21.73 12.27
N LEU A 354 5.34 22.84 12.10
CA LEU A 354 4.82 23.21 10.81
C LEU A 354 5.94 23.64 9.88
N MET A 355 6.17 22.88 8.83
CA MET A 355 7.18 23.22 7.84
C MET A 355 6.66 24.27 6.85
N PRO A 356 7.54 25.14 6.31
CA PRO A 356 7.16 26.06 5.26
C PRO A 356 6.73 25.27 4.01
N ALA A 357 5.70 25.77 3.33
CA ALA A 357 5.31 25.23 2.04
C ALA A 357 6.46 25.44 1.03
N VAL A 358 6.70 24.45 0.18
CA VAL A 358 7.65 24.54 -0.93
C VAL A 358 6.88 24.44 -2.25
N ARG A 359 7.43 25.05 -3.30
CA ARG A 359 6.97 24.79 -4.66
C ARG A 359 7.71 23.57 -5.21
N GLN A 360 6.99 22.71 -5.91
CA GLN A 360 7.54 21.73 -6.83
C GLN A 360 8.48 22.47 -7.78
N LYS A 361 9.71 21.96 -7.86
CA LYS A 361 10.70 22.48 -8.79
C LYS A 361 10.18 22.24 -10.20
N ASP A 362 10.30 23.25 -11.06
CA ASP A 362 10.06 23.05 -12.48
C ASP A 362 11.01 21.96 -12.98
N LEU A 363 10.50 21.09 -13.83
CA LEU A 363 11.27 19.97 -14.36
C LEU A 363 12.47 20.54 -15.13
N SER A 364 13.68 20.26 -14.65
CA SER A 364 14.90 20.83 -15.22
C SER A 364 15.31 20.20 -16.56
N ARG A 365 14.40 19.54 -17.29
CA ARG A 365 14.74 18.82 -18.53
C ARG A 365 13.71 19.07 -19.64
N ASN A 366 14.11 19.96 -20.54
CA ASN A 366 13.86 19.85 -21.99
C ASN A 366 14.95 18.97 -22.67
N ASN A 367 15.68 18.14 -21.91
CA ASN A 367 16.78 17.32 -22.42
C ASN A 367 16.30 15.92 -22.80
#